data_AF-A0A1Q9CDF4-F1
#
_entry.id   AF-A0A1Q9CDF4-F1
#
_cell.length_a   1.000
_cell.length_b   1.000
_cell.length_c   1.000
_cell.angle_alpha   90.00
_cell.angle_beta   90.00
_cell.angle_gamma   90.00
#
_symmetry.space_group_name_H-M   'P 1'
#
loop_
_entity.id
_entity.type
_entity.pdbx_description
1 polymer ?
#
loop_
_entity_poly.entity_id
_entity_poly.type
_entity_poly.pdbx_seq_one_letter_code
_entity_poly.pdbx_strand_id
1 'polypeptide(L)'
;MALKAKIWSCSDRVSLVPMVLVKTLLMHAALEVLRIGSQMLEGWTYIVRNKMNFCFDTVMLVCALSALRIVFDVPLTHSYLFEHRDVRNLVGMALGVALASEAFFAFVVPSDAMKAGAAGLSLANILFAAANYVDVVGFMPVVWRLYQAENALDDFAVGTMVSLEAKQQVRVFFGFVCTFYLWDDVLEPISSMMDEPVGMMAHAAHFIMLIDFAGFFLFQVNNPTTTKERGEQLQGLLDEDAQDDP
;
A
#
# COMPACT_ATOMS: atom_id res chain seq x y z
N MET A 1 7.25 3.21 15.33
CA MET A 1 8.42 2.76 16.12
C MET A 1 8.36 1.27 16.47
N ALA A 2 7.32 0.78 17.17
CA ALA A 2 7.21 -0.65 17.54
C ALA A 2 7.28 -1.61 16.35
N LEU A 3 6.59 -1.28 15.24
CA LEU A 3 6.66 -2.08 14.01
C LEU A 3 8.09 -2.17 13.45
N LYS A 4 8.84 -1.06 13.45
CA LYS A 4 10.25 -1.05 12.99
C LYS A 4 11.14 -1.91 13.89
N ALA A 5 11.04 -1.76 15.21
CA ALA A 5 11.83 -2.53 16.16
C ALA A 5 11.56 -4.04 16.06
N LYS A 6 10.30 -4.43 15.83
CA LYS A 6 9.92 -5.84 15.61
C LYS A 6 10.30 -6.36 14.25
N ILE A 7 10.16 -5.53 13.21
CA ILE A 7 10.71 -5.85 11.89
C ILE A 7 12.20 -6.15 12.09
N TRP A 8 12.95 -5.33 12.83
CA TRP A 8 14.38 -5.52 13.15
C TRP A 8 14.80 -6.87 13.76
N SER A 9 13.92 -7.69 14.35
CA SER A 9 14.31 -8.97 14.94
C SER A 9 14.20 -10.19 14.01
N CYS A 10 13.41 -10.17 12.93
CA CYS A 10 13.33 -11.32 12.00
C CYS A 10 14.56 -11.37 11.09
N SER A 11 15.31 -12.47 11.00
CA SER A 11 16.47 -12.51 10.10
C SER A 11 16.14 -12.92 8.64
N ASP A 12 14.97 -13.51 8.37
CA ASP A 12 14.53 -13.96 7.03
C ASP A 12 13.36 -13.11 6.48
N ARG A 13 13.52 -11.78 6.50
CA ARG A 13 12.48 -10.85 6.06
C ARG A 13 12.30 -10.81 4.55
N VAL A 14 13.39 -10.98 3.81
CA VAL A 14 13.40 -10.59 2.40
C VAL A 14 12.85 -11.68 1.50
N SER A 15 12.84 -12.95 1.93
CA SER A 15 12.19 -14.04 1.21
C SER A 15 10.66 -13.92 1.20
N LEU A 16 10.07 -13.38 2.26
CA LEU A 16 8.63 -13.17 2.38
C LEU A 16 8.14 -11.96 1.60
N VAL A 17 8.99 -10.93 1.45
CA VAL A 17 8.63 -9.64 0.85
C VAL A 17 7.97 -9.79 -0.52
N PRO A 18 8.54 -10.49 -1.52
CA PRO A 18 7.95 -10.63 -2.85
C PRO A 18 6.48 -11.04 -2.87
N MET A 19 6.11 -12.05 -2.08
CA MET A 19 4.72 -12.55 -2.02
C MET A 19 3.73 -11.50 -1.52
N VAL A 20 4.20 -10.62 -0.64
CA VAL A 20 3.39 -9.54 -0.06
C VAL A 20 3.30 -8.36 -1.02
N LEU A 21 4.40 -8.04 -1.70
CA LEU A 21 4.45 -6.96 -2.68
C LEU A 21 3.47 -7.20 -3.83
N VAL A 22 3.35 -8.45 -4.31
CA VAL A 22 2.36 -8.84 -5.32
C VAL A 22 0.94 -8.49 -4.87
N LYS A 23 0.56 -8.87 -3.65
CA LYS A 23 -0.78 -8.59 -3.11
C LYS A 23 -1.04 -7.08 -2.98
N THR A 24 -0.03 -6.33 -2.57
CA THR A 24 -0.12 -4.87 -2.44
C THR A 24 -0.25 -4.20 -3.82
N LEU A 25 0.49 -4.66 -4.83
CA LEU A 25 0.33 -4.23 -6.22
C LEU A 25 -1.05 -4.55 -6.78
N LEU A 26 -1.60 -5.73 -6.46
CA LEU A 26 -2.96 -6.10 -6.84
C LEU A 26 -4.01 -5.19 -6.17
N MET A 27 -3.80 -4.79 -4.92
CA MET A 27 -4.66 -3.80 -4.25
C MET A 27 -4.62 -2.44 -4.98
N HIS A 28 -3.43 -1.97 -5.38
CA HIS A 28 -3.31 -0.72 -6.14
C HIS A 28 -3.93 -0.84 -7.53
N ALA A 29 -3.76 -1.97 -8.23
CA ALA A 29 -4.43 -2.20 -9.51
C ALA A 29 -5.97 -2.18 -9.36
N ALA A 30 -6.50 -2.74 -8.27
CA ALA A 30 -7.93 -2.68 -7.98
C ALA A 30 -8.39 -1.23 -7.67
N LEU A 31 -7.61 -0.49 -6.89
CA LEU A 31 -7.83 0.94 -6.62
C LEU A 31 -7.93 1.73 -7.93
N GLU A 32 -6.98 1.58 -8.84
CA GLU A 32 -6.98 2.32 -10.11
C GLU A 32 -8.18 1.96 -10.98
N VAL A 33 -8.55 0.67 -11.04
CA VAL A 33 -9.75 0.24 -11.77
C VAL A 33 -11.01 0.89 -11.20
N LEU A 34 -11.12 1.01 -9.87
CA LEU A 34 -12.24 1.69 -9.22
C LEU A 34 -12.24 3.20 -9.51
N ARG A 35 -11.07 3.87 -9.46
CA ARG A 35 -10.93 5.31 -9.78
C ARG A 35 -11.31 5.59 -11.23
N ILE A 36 -10.68 4.90 -12.17
CA ILE A 36 -10.99 5.03 -13.61
C ILE A 36 -12.45 4.72 -13.86
N GLY A 37 -12.98 3.66 -13.25
CA GLY A 37 -14.40 3.30 -13.31
C GLY A 37 -15.33 4.43 -12.86
N SER A 38 -15.03 5.07 -11.73
CA SER A 38 -15.77 6.25 -11.25
C SER A 38 -15.72 7.40 -12.25
N GLN A 39 -14.52 7.76 -12.71
CA GLN A 39 -14.30 8.87 -13.65
C GLN A 39 -15.04 8.64 -14.97
N MET A 40 -15.11 7.39 -15.45
CA MET A 40 -15.88 7.03 -16.64
C MET A 40 -17.39 7.15 -16.43
N LEU A 41 -17.91 6.82 -15.26
CA LEU A 41 -19.34 6.93 -14.94
C LEU A 41 -19.80 8.39 -14.77
N GLU A 42 -18.93 9.29 -14.33
CA GLU A 42 -19.21 10.74 -14.25
C GLU A 42 -19.30 11.40 -15.64
N GLY A 43 -18.80 10.74 -16.67
CA GLY A 43 -18.95 11.12 -18.06
C GLY A 43 -17.81 12.00 -18.61
N TRP A 44 -17.91 12.28 -19.92
CA TRP A 44 -16.82 12.89 -20.70
C TRP A 44 -16.40 14.28 -20.21
N THR A 45 -17.35 15.09 -19.75
CA THR A 45 -17.08 16.44 -19.24
C THR A 45 -16.17 16.41 -18.01
N TYR A 46 -16.36 15.42 -17.14
CA TYR A 46 -15.51 15.23 -15.97
C TYR A 46 -14.10 14.80 -16.37
N ILE A 47 -13.98 13.84 -17.29
CA ILE A 47 -12.67 13.37 -17.81
C ILE A 47 -11.88 14.53 -18.44
N VAL A 48 -12.50 15.39 -19.23
CA VAL A 48 -11.82 16.53 -19.86
C VAL A 48 -11.34 17.56 -18.83
N ARG A 49 -12.12 17.76 -17.76
CA ARG A 49 -11.73 18.65 -16.65
C ARG A 49 -10.57 18.08 -15.85
N ASN A 50 -10.63 16.79 -15.52
CA ASN A 50 -9.67 16.07 -14.68
C ASN A 50 -8.71 15.17 -15.48
N LYS A 51 -8.37 15.63 -16.69
CA LYS A 51 -7.54 14.91 -17.67
C LYS A 51 -6.18 14.46 -17.14
N MET A 52 -5.58 15.23 -16.24
CA MET A 52 -4.29 14.86 -15.63
C MET A 52 -4.45 13.66 -14.70
N ASN A 53 -5.46 13.65 -13.83
CA ASN A 53 -5.71 12.55 -12.89
C ASN A 53 -6.09 11.28 -13.65
N PHE A 54 -7.02 11.38 -14.62
CA PHE A 54 -7.38 10.23 -15.46
C PHE A 54 -6.17 9.63 -16.20
N CYS A 55 -5.30 10.49 -16.74
CA CYS A 55 -4.07 10.05 -17.41
C CYS A 55 -3.11 9.37 -16.43
N PHE A 56 -2.92 9.96 -15.25
CA PHE A 56 -2.05 9.41 -14.21
C PHE A 56 -2.55 8.04 -13.73
N ASP A 57 -3.82 7.93 -13.34
CA ASP A 57 -4.44 6.67 -12.90
C ASP A 57 -4.31 5.57 -13.96
N THR A 58 -4.50 5.94 -15.24
CA THR A 58 -4.31 5.01 -16.37
C THR A 58 -2.87 4.55 -16.50
N VAL A 59 -1.90 5.48 -16.42
CA VAL A 59 -0.47 5.16 -16.47
C VAL A 59 -0.08 4.28 -15.29
N MET A 60 -0.56 4.58 -14.08
CA MET A 60 -0.26 3.82 -12.88
C MET A 60 -0.88 2.43 -12.90
N LEU A 61 -2.09 2.27 -13.43
CA LEU A 61 -2.67 0.94 -13.69
C LEU A 61 -1.79 0.13 -14.64
N VAL A 62 -1.36 0.72 -15.77
CA VAL A 62 -0.48 0.06 -16.73
C VAL A 62 0.87 -0.29 -16.08
N CYS A 63 1.44 0.60 -15.27
CA CYS A 63 2.68 0.35 -14.53
C CYS A 63 2.52 -0.78 -13.51
N ALA A 64 1.41 -0.82 -12.75
CA ALA A 64 1.14 -1.87 -11.78
C ALA A 64 1.00 -3.24 -12.46
N LEU A 65 0.21 -3.32 -13.54
CA LEU A 65 0.02 -4.55 -14.32
C LEU A 65 1.33 -4.99 -15.00
N SER A 66 2.11 -4.04 -15.52
CA SER A 66 3.41 -4.33 -16.14
C SER A 66 4.42 -4.83 -15.10
N ALA A 67 4.47 -4.22 -13.92
CA ALA A 67 5.32 -4.67 -12.82
C ALA A 67 4.95 -6.09 -12.40
N LEU A 68 3.65 -6.36 -12.18
CA LEU A 68 3.16 -7.71 -11.88
C LEU A 68 3.60 -8.73 -12.93
N ARG A 69 3.47 -8.40 -14.22
CA ARG A 69 3.76 -9.34 -15.31
C ARG A 69 5.26 -9.55 -15.57
N ILE A 70 6.05 -8.48 -15.56
CA ILE A 70 7.45 -8.47 -16.01
C ILE A 70 8.42 -8.71 -14.85
N VAL A 71 8.13 -8.17 -13.67
CA VAL A 71 9.06 -8.16 -12.53
C VAL A 71 8.71 -9.22 -11.50
N PHE A 72 7.42 -9.53 -11.34
CA PHE A 72 6.93 -10.55 -10.42
C PHE A 72 6.54 -11.86 -11.12
N ASP A 73 6.66 -11.94 -12.44
CA ASP A 73 6.29 -13.09 -13.27
C ASP A 73 4.87 -13.63 -12.99
N VAL A 74 3.97 -12.74 -12.58
CA VAL A 74 2.59 -13.09 -12.25
C VAL A 74 1.78 -13.28 -13.53
N PRO A 75 1.12 -14.44 -13.73
CA PRO A 75 0.21 -14.62 -14.85
C PRO A 75 -1.06 -13.80 -14.61
N LEU A 76 -1.32 -12.82 -15.48
CA LEU A 76 -2.54 -11.98 -15.44
C LEU A 76 -3.78 -12.72 -15.98
N THR A 77 -4.00 -13.95 -15.51
CA THR A 77 -5.20 -14.74 -15.83
C THR A 77 -6.28 -14.46 -14.79
N HIS A 78 -7.55 -14.40 -15.21
CA HIS A 78 -8.68 -14.20 -14.29
C HIS A 78 -8.66 -15.17 -13.11
N SER A 79 -8.39 -16.45 -13.36
CA SER A 79 -8.31 -17.48 -12.31
C SER A 79 -7.28 -17.13 -11.22
N TYR A 80 -6.13 -16.59 -11.60
CA TYR A 80 -5.08 -16.18 -10.66
C TYR A 80 -5.51 -14.96 -9.83
N LEU A 81 -6.12 -13.95 -10.47
CA LEU A 81 -6.64 -12.78 -9.75
C LEU A 81 -7.69 -13.16 -8.70
N PHE A 82 -8.54 -14.15 -8.99
CA PHE A 82 -9.55 -14.65 -8.05
C PHE A 82 -9.01 -15.61 -6.97
N GLU A 83 -7.78 -16.11 -7.11
CA GLU A 83 -7.14 -17.00 -6.14
C GLU A 83 -6.74 -16.25 -4.86
N HIS A 84 -6.41 -14.95 -4.98
CA HIS A 84 -6.08 -14.07 -3.86
C HIS A 84 -7.31 -13.65 -3.06
N ARG A 85 -7.82 -14.59 -2.23
CA ARG A 85 -9.01 -14.39 -1.40
C ARG A 85 -8.90 -13.19 -0.46
N ASP A 86 -7.71 -12.91 0.06
CA ASP A 86 -7.46 -11.78 0.96
C ASP A 86 -7.62 -10.43 0.26
N VAL A 87 -7.00 -10.26 -0.92
CA VAL A 87 -7.17 -9.06 -1.76
C VAL A 87 -8.66 -8.87 -2.10
N ARG A 88 -9.33 -9.92 -2.59
CA ARG A 88 -10.75 -9.87 -2.94
C ARG A 88 -11.63 -9.50 -1.75
N ASN A 89 -11.39 -10.07 -0.58
CA ASN A 89 -12.18 -9.79 0.61
C ASN A 89 -11.98 -8.36 1.10
N LEU A 90 -10.76 -7.82 1.04
CA LEU A 90 -10.46 -6.43 1.39
C LEU A 90 -11.15 -5.45 0.43
N VAL A 91 -11.05 -5.68 -0.89
CA VAL A 91 -11.73 -4.86 -1.89
C VAL A 91 -13.26 -4.95 -1.75
N GLY A 92 -13.80 -6.15 -1.51
CA GLY A 92 -15.23 -6.35 -1.25
C GLY A 92 -15.71 -5.64 0.02
N MET A 93 -14.90 -5.64 1.07
CA MET A 93 -15.18 -4.91 2.31
C MET A 93 -15.17 -3.39 2.07
N ALA A 94 -14.18 -2.88 1.33
CA ALA A 94 -14.09 -1.47 0.97
C ALA A 94 -15.32 -1.00 0.15
N LEU A 95 -15.76 -1.81 -0.82
CA LEU A 95 -17.00 -1.57 -1.58
C LEU A 95 -18.24 -1.60 -0.69
N GLY A 96 -18.32 -2.55 0.24
CA GLY A 96 -19.44 -2.64 1.18
C GLY A 96 -19.53 -1.44 2.12
N VAL A 97 -18.38 -0.97 2.63
CA VAL A 97 -18.30 0.24 3.47
C VAL A 97 -18.68 1.48 2.66
N ALA A 98 -18.18 1.62 1.43
CA ALA A 98 -18.54 2.72 0.54
C ALA A 98 -20.03 2.77 0.23
N LEU A 99 -20.63 1.64 -0.12
CA LEU A 99 -22.07 1.54 -0.36
C LEU A 99 -22.87 1.91 0.89
N ALA A 100 -22.46 1.41 2.06
CA ALA A 100 -23.14 1.70 3.31
C ALA A 100 -23.02 3.19 3.70
N SER A 101 -21.85 3.82 3.52
CA SER A 101 -21.66 5.24 3.81
C SER A 101 -22.48 6.12 2.88
N GLU A 102 -22.45 5.86 1.57
CA GLU A 102 -23.23 6.62 0.59
C GLU A 102 -24.74 6.45 0.82
N ALA A 103 -25.20 5.23 1.13
CA ALA A 103 -26.60 4.99 1.48
C ALA A 103 -27.01 5.71 2.77
N PHE A 104 -26.15 5.71 3.79
CA PHE A 104 -26.42 6.42 5.04
C PHE A 104 -26.59 7.93 4.80
N PHE A 105 -25.68 8.55 4.04
CA PHE A 105 -25.79 9.97 3.70
C PHE A 105 -27.01 10.28 2.83
N ALA A 106 -27.35 9.40 1.89
CA ALA A 106 -28.51 9.57 1.02
C ALA A 106 -29.86 9.45 1.75
N PHE A 107 -29.97 8.56 2.73
CA PHE A 107 -31.27 8.23 3.35
C PHE A 107 -31.45 8.75 4.78
N VAL A 108 -30.39 9.01 5.54
CA VAL A 108 -30.48 9.32 6.98
C VAL A 108 -30.21 10.79 7.28
N VAL A 109 -29.30 11.45 6.54
CA VAL A 109 -28.88 12.83 6.87
C VAL A 109 -29.87 13.86 6.26
N PRO A 110 -30.52 14.71 7.06
CA PRO A 110 -31.53 15.65 6.58
C PRO A 110 -30.98 16.65 5.55
N SER A 111 -31.68 16.75 4.43
CA SER A 111 -31.22 17.33 3.16
C SER A 111 -30.92 18.84 3.14
N ASP A 112 -31.21 19.62 4.18
CA ASP A 112 -31.23 21.09 4.04
C ASP A 112 -29.85 21.76 4.05
N ALA A 113 -28.82 21.11 4.59
CA ALA A 113 -27.43 21.62 4.57
C ALA A 113 -26.52 20.92 3.53
N MET A 114 -26.88 19.73 3.03
CA MET A 114 -26.05 18.92 2.13
C MET A 114 -26.61 18.77 0.69
N LYS A 115 -27.66 19.52 0.33
CA LYS A 115 -28.28 19.51 -1.02
C LYS A 115 -27.32 19.80 -2.18
N ALA A 116 -26.14 20.38 -1.94
CA ALA A 116 -25.11 20.58 -2.96
C ALA A 116 -24.37 19.27 -3.36
N GLY A 117 -24.38 18.25 -2.49
CA GLY A 117 -23.77 16.93 -2.74
C GLY A 117 -24.77 15.78 -2.93
N ALA A 118 -26.07 16.03 -2.75
CA ALA A 118 -27.12 15.02 -2.77
C ALA A 118 -27.54 14.58 -4.18
N ALA A 119 -26.59 14.14 -5.01
CA ALA A 119 -26.87 13.55 -6.33
C ALA A 119 -27.57 12.16 -6.26
N GLY A 120 -28.08 11.77 -5.10
CA GLY A 120 -28.61 10.43 -4.84
C GLY A 120 -27.49 9.38 -4.73
N LEU A 121 -27.90 8.11 -4.65
CA LEU A 121 -26.97 6.98 -4.61
C LEU A 121 -26.29 6.82 -5.98
N SER A 122 -25.19 7.53 -6.20
CA SER A 122 -24.41 7.49 -7.43
C SER A 122 -23.41 6.34 -7.39
N LEU A 123 -23.43 5.47 -8.41
CA LEU A 123 -22.44 4.40 -8.53
C LEU A 123 -21.02 4.97 -8.64
N ALA A 124 -20.84 6.13 -9.29
CA ALA A 124 -19.54 6.79 -9.37
C ALA A 124 -19.01 7.14 -7.97
N ASN A 125 -19.82 7.80 -7.14
CA ASN A 125 -19.44 8.14 -5.76
C ASN A 125 -19.09 6.89 -4.95
N ILE A 126 -19.84 5.81 -5.09
CA ILE A 126 -19.54 4.53 -4.43
C ILE A 126 -18.19 3.98 -4.87
N LEU A 127 -17.89 3.97 -6.18
CA LEU A 127 -16.61 3.48 -6.69
C LEU A 127 -15.44 4.36 -6.24
N PHE A 128 -15.61 5.69 -6.26
CA PHE A 128 -14.61 6.63 -5.76
C PHE A 128 -14.33 6.45 -4.27
N ALA A 129 -15.39 6.40 -3.44
CA ALA A 129 -15.26 6.14 -2.00
C ALA A 129 -14.64 4.77 -1.74
N ALA A 130 -15.01 3.73 -2.50
CA ALA A 130 -14.41 2.41 -2.38
C ALA A 130 -12.92 2.43 -2.73
N ALA A 131 -12.49 3.17 -3.76
CA ALA A 131 -11.09 3.33 -4.09
C ALA A 131 -10.30 3.95 -2.93
N ASN A 132 -10.83 4.97 -2.27
CA ASN A 132 -10.21 5.60 -1.10
C ASN A 132 -10.12 4.61 0.09
N TYR A 133 -11.16 3.80 0.32
CA TYR A 133 -11.06 2.76 1.35
C TYR A 133 -10.07 1.65 0.98
N VAL A 134 -9.99 1.26 -0.30
CA VAL A 134 -8.98 0.30 -0.80
C VAL A 134 -7.57 0.84 -0.57
N ASP A 135 -7.34 2.13 -0.78
CA ASP A 135 -6.06 2.78 -0.51
C ASP A 135 -5.65 2.63 0.97
N VAL A 136 -6.55 2.98 1.87
CA VAL A 136 -6.33 2.87 3.34
C VAL A 136 -5.99 1.42 3.75
N VAL A 137 -6.63 0.42 3.15
CA VAL A 137 -6.35 -0.99 3.45
C VAL A 137 -5.31 -1.63 2.52
N GLY A 138 -4.72 -0.87 1.59
CA GLY A 138 -3.87 -1.36 0.52
C GLY A 138 -2.61 -2.07 1.04
N PHE A 139 -2.09 -1.63 2.18
CA PHE A 139 -0.94 -2.23 2.86
C PHE A 139 -1.29 -3.31 3.90
N MET A 140 -2.57 -3.61 4.13
CA MET A 140 -2.96 -4.67 5.08
C MET A 140 -2.37 -6.05 4.77
N PRO A 141 -2.21 -6.48 3.50
CA PRO A 141 -1.50 -7.72 3.21
C PRO A 141 -0.08 -7.76 3.79
N VAL A 142 0.61 -6.61 3.82
CA VAL A 142 1.95 -6.46 4.43
C VAL A 142 1.88 -6.61 5.93
N VAL A 143 0.99 -5.86 6.58
CA VAL A 143 0.82 -5.89 8.03
C VAL A 143 0.47 -7.31 8.50
N TRP A 144 -0.46 -7.96 7.82
CA TRP A 144 -0.89 -9.32 8.15
C TRP A 144 0.25 -10.33 8.02
N ARG A 145 1.06 -10.22 6.98
CA ARG A 145 2.19 -11.13 6.75
C ARG A 145 3.32 -10.92 7.75
N LEU A 146 3.60 -9.66 8.12
CA LEU A 146 4.53 -9.35 9.20
C LEU A 146 4.04 -9.94 10.52
N TYR A 147 2.74 -9.81 10.82
CA TYR A 147 2.13 -10.41 12.01
C TYR A 147 2.21 -11.94 12.01
N GLN A 148 1.98 -12.60 10.87
CA GLN A 148 2.14 -14.06 10.76
C GLN A 148 3.60 -14.50 10.97
N ALA A 149 4.55 -13.80 10.37
CA ALA A 149 5.98 -14.08 10.53
C ALA A 149 6.43 -13.93 11.99
N GLU A 150 5.87 -12.95 12.70
CA GLU A 150 6.12 -12.76 14.14
C GLU A 150 5.55 -13.89 15.00
N ASN A 151 4.43 -14.49 14.63
CA ASN A 151 3.84 -15.58 15.41
C ASN A 151 4.40 -16.96 15.05
N ALA A 152 5.04 -17.09 13.89
CA ALA A 152 5.62 -18.34 13.39
C ALA A 152 7.07 -18.55 13.87
N LEU A 153 7.38 -18.13 15.11
CA LEU A 153 8.73 -17.97 15.69
C LEU A 153 9.70 -19.17 15.61
N ASP A 154 9.25 -20.36 15.20
CA ASP A 154 10.06 -21.59 15.31
C ASP A 154 10.64 -22.17 14.00
N ASP A 155 10.25 -21.74 12.79
CA ASP A 155 10.62 -22.49 11.56
C ASP A 155 11.14 -21.67 10.36
N PHE A 156 11.29 -20.35 10.46
CA PHE A 156 11.88 -19.58 9.36
C PHE A 156 13.41 -19.61 9.41
N ALA A 157 13.99 -20.52 8.62
CA ALA A 157 15.42 -20.72 8.47
C ALA A 157 16.16 -19.40 8.19
N VAL A 158 16.78 -18.88 9.24
CA VAL A 158 17.64 -17.69 9.25
C VAL A 158 18.86 -17.92 8.35
N GLY A 159 19.03 -17.09 7.32
CA GLY A 159 20.30 -16.98 6.59
C GLY A 159 20.25 -17.15 5.07
N THR A 160 19.07 -17.19 4.44
CA THR A 160 19.00 -17.22 2.98
C THR A 160 19.46 -15.89 2.38
N MET A 161 20.46 -15.96 1.51
CA MET A 161 20.89 -14.82 0.71
C MET A 161 19.71 -14.32 -0.12
N VAL A 162 19.42 -13.03 -0.04
CA VAL A 162 18.42 -12.38 -0.88
C VAL A 162 18.82 -12.52 -2.35
N SER A 163 17.97 -13.17 -3.15
CA SER A 163 18.19 -13.28 -4.60
C SER A 163 18.23 -11.90 -5.25
N LEU A 164 19.04 -11.75 -6.31
CA LEU A 164 19.12 -10.49 -7.06
C LEU A 164 17.75 -10.07 -7.60
N GLU A 165 16.93 -11.03 -7.99
CA GLU A 165 15.55 -10.86 -8.44
C GLU A 165 14.66 -10.23 -7.35
N ALA A 166 14.72 -10.74 -6.11
CA ALA A 166 13.98 -10.17 -4.99
C ALA A 166 14.41 -8.72 -4.71
N LYS A 167 15.71 -8.40 -4.85
CA LYS A 167 16.20 -7.02 -4.73
C LYS A 167 15.61 -6.12 -5.81
N GLN A 168 15.54 -6.59 -7.05
CA GLN A 168 14.94 -5.86 -8.15
C GLN A 168 13.44 -5.64 -7.95
N GLN A 169 12.71 -6.67 -7.52
CA GLN A 169 11.28 -6.61 -7.18
C GLN A 169 10.99 -5.54 -6.12
N VAL A 170 11.78 -5.51 -5.05
CA VAL A 170 11.65 -4.50 -3.99
C VAL A 170 11.90 -3.10 -4.53
N ARG A 171 12.95 -2.89 -5.32
CA ARG A 171 13.26 -1.57 -5.89
C ARG A 171 12.16 -1.07 -6.82
N VAL A 172 11.65 -1.92 -7.71
CA VAL A 172 10.58 -1.55 -8.64
C VAL A 172 9.30 -1.25 -7.87
N PHE A 173 8.93 -2.09 -6.91
CA PHE A 173 7.74 -1.89 -6.08
C PHE A 173 7.79 -0.56 -5.32
N PHE A 174 8.87 -0.28 -4.59
CA PHE A 174 8.97 0.96 -3.84
C PHE A 174 9.12 2.19 -4.74
N GLY A 175 9.75 2.05 -5.91
CA GLY A 175 9.74 3.10 -6.93
C GLY A 175 8.32 3.42 -7.41
N PHE A 176 7.51 2.39 -7.67
CA PHE A 176 6.09 2.53 -7.99
C PHE A 176 5.32 3.22 -6.86
N VAL A 177 5.38 2.70 -5.63
CA VAL A 177 4.67 3.25 -4.45
C VAL A 177 5.07 4.70 -4.19
N CYS A 178 6.36 5.02 -4.18
CA CYS A 178 6.82 6.39 -3.96
C CYS A 178 6.31 7.34 -5.06
N THR A 179 6.27 6.90 -6.32
CA THR A 179 5.75 7.71 -7.42
C THR A 179 4.24 7.89 -7.32
N PHE A 180 3.51 6.81 -6.99
CA PHE A 180 2.06 6.81 -6.78
C PHE A 180 1.67 7.83 -5.70
N TYR A 181 2.22 7.69 -4.49
CA TYR A 181 1.86 8.55 -3.37
C TYR A 181 2.49 9.94 -3.45
N LEU A 182 3.57 10.15 -4.20
CA LEU A 182 4.02 11.52 -4.49
C LEU A 182 2.95 12.28 -5.28
N TRP A 183 2.31 11.60 -6.24
CA TRP A 183 1.20 12.21 -6.95
C TRP A 183 -0.01 12.38 -6.04
N ASP A 184 -0.45 11.30 -5.38
CA ASP A 184 -1.70 11.26 -4.62
C ASP A 184 -1.69 12.13 -3.35
N ASP A 185 -0.61 12.09 -2.58
CA ASP A 185 -0.55 12.77 -1.28
C ASP A 185 0.07 14.17 -1.36
N VAL A 186 0.74 14.52 -2.47
CA VAL A 186 1.44 15.80 -2.58
C VAL A 186 0.95 16.60 -3.78
N LEU A 187 1.10 16.07 -5.00
CA LEU A 187 0.82 16.85 -6.20
C LEU A 187 -0.68 17.11 -6.40
N GLU A 188 -1.53 16.10 -6.20
CA GLU A 188 -2.99 16.25 -6.35
C GLU A 188 -3.56 17.24 -5.32
N PRO A 189 -3.32 17.11 -4.00
CA PRO A 189 -3.77 18.07 -2.99
C PRO A 189 -3.34 19.52 -3.27
N ILE A 190 -2.09 19.72 -3.72
CA ILE A 190 -1.57 21.03 -4.08
C ILE A 190 -2.28 21.57 -5.33
N SER A 191 -2.45 20.73 -6.36
CA SER A 191 -3.05 21.14 -7.63
C SER A 191 -4.55 21.42 -7.52
N SER A 192 -5.25 20.70 -6.64
CA SER A 192 -6.67 20.85 -6.37
C SER A 192 -6.98 22.01 -5.42
N MET A 193 -5.96 22.68 -4.87
CA MET A 193 -6.09 23.74 -3.87
C MET A 193 -6.96 23.29 -2.70
N MET A 194 -6.67 22.10 -2.14
CA MET A 194 -7.48 21.54 -1.07
C MET A 194 -7.56 22.49 0.14
N ASP A 195 -8.75 23.02 0.41
CA ASP A 195 -8.99 24.05 1.43
C ASP A 195 -8.98 23.50 2.88
N GLU A 196 -8.95 22.19 3.04
CA GLU A 196 -8.99 21.52 4.34
C GLU A 196 -7.57 21.28 4.89
N PRO A 197 -7.08 22.10 5.84
CA PRO A 197 -5.70 21.99 6.32
C PRO A 197 -5.42 20.67 7.04
N VAL A 198 -6.42 20.11 7.72
CA VAL A 198 -6.32 18.81 8.39
C VAL A 198 -6.14 17.68 7.36
N GLY A 199 -6.86 17.75 6.23
CA GLY A 199 -6.70 16.82 5.12
C GLY A 199 -5.29 16.87 4.54
N MET A 200 -4.76 18.08 4.28
CA MET A 200 -3.39 18.22 3.76
C MET A 200 -2.35 17.66 4.72
N MET A 201 -2.52 17.89 6.02
CA MET A 201 -1.63 17.33 7.05
C MET A 201 -1.70 15.81 7.09
N ALA A 202 -2.88 15.22 6.91
CA ALA A 202 -3.05 13.77 6.85
C ALA A 202 -2.31 13.16 5.65
N HIS A 203 -2.48 13.74 4.45
CA HIS A 203 -1.75 13.31 3.24
C HIS A 203 -0.23 13.47 3.40
N ALA A 204 0.25 14.61 3.91
CA ALA A 204 1.67 14.82 4.15
C ALA A 204 2.24 13.80 5.16
N ALA A 205 1.52 13.52 6.26
CA ALA A 205 1.92 12.51 7.23
C ALA A 205 1.94 11.10 6.63
N HIS A 206 0.93 10.76 5.81
CA HIS A 206 0.86 9.49 5.10
C HIS A 206 2.08 9.30 4.18
N PHE A 207 2.38 10.28 3.34
CA PHE A 207 3.52 10.24 2.43
C PHE A 207 4.87 10.13 3.15
N ILE A 208 5.07 10.88 4.24
CA ILE A 208 6.31 10.80 5.04
C ILE A 208 6.48 9.41 5.65
N MET A 209 5.42 8.82 6.20
CA MET A 209 5.47 7.46 6.74
C MET A 209 5.81 6.44 5.64
N LEU A 210 5.27 6.62 4.43
CA LEU A 210 5.56 5.75 3.29
C LEU A 210 7.00 5.88 2.80
N ILE A 211 7.55 7.10 2.69
CA ILE A 211 8.97 7.30 2.35
C ILE A 211 9.88 6.67 3.41
N ASP A 212 9.58 6.86 4.68
CA ASP A 212 10.36 6.29 5.78
C ASP A 212 10.32 4.75 5.75
N PHE A 213 9.16 4.18 5.46
CA PHE A 213 8.98 2.75 5.25
C PHE A 213 9.74 2.24 4.01
N ALA A 214 9.61 2.91 2.86
CA ALA A 214 10.29 2.55 1.62
C ALA A 214 11.81 2.66 1.73
N GLY A 215 12.31 3.77 2.30
CA GLY A 215 13.72 4.02 2.53
C GLY A 215 14.34 2.95 3.43
N PHE A 216 13.61 2.51 4.45
CA PHE A 216 14.03 1.40 5.30
C PHE A 216 14.25 0.10 4.51
N PHE A 217 13.29 -0.33 3.68
CA PHE A 217 13.44 -1.54 2.88
C PHE A 217 14.52 -1.43 1.80
N LEU A 218 14.59 -0.28 1.12
CA LEU A 218 15.61 -0.03 0.10
C LEU A 218 17.03 -0.05 0.70
N PHE A 219 17.20 0.55 1.87
CA PHE A 219 18.47 0.49 2.61
C PHE A 219 18.84 -0.95 2.98
N GLN A 220 17.91 -1.73 3.51
CA GLN A 220 18.16 -3.14 3.87
C GLN A 220 18.53 -4.00 2.66
N VAL A 221 17.88 -3.80 1.52
CA VAL A 221 18.15 -4.56 0.30
C VAL A 221 19.53 -4.22 -0.31
N ASN A 222 19.92 -2.95 -0.22
CA ASN A 222 21.20 -2.47 -0.78
C ASN A 222 22.40 -2.75 0.12
N ASN A 223 22.20 -2.75 1.43
CA ASN A 223 23.25 -3.04 2.42
C ASN A 223 22.90 -4.32 3.18
N PRO A 224 23.05 -5.52 2.56
CA PRO A 224 22.96 -6.77 3.29
C PRO A 224 24.15 -6.82 4.24
N THR A 225 23.97 -6.32 5.46
CA THR A 225 24.99 -6.41 6.50
C THR A 225 25.27 -7.89 6.67
N THR A 226 26.51 -8.30 6.40
CA THR A 226 26.98 -9.65 6.67
C THR A 226 26.70 -9.94 8.12
N THR A 227 25.74 -10.83 8.37
CA THR A 227 25.15 -11.15 9.68
C THR A 227 26.20 -11.50 10.74
N LYS A 228 27.41 -11.88 10.31
CA LYS A 228 28.59 -12.12 11.15
C LYS A 228 29.01 -10.91 11.99
N GLU A 229 29.21 -9.74 11.39
CA GLU A 229 29.73 -8.57 12.14
C GLU A 229 28.70 -8.01 13.14
N ARG A 230 27.41 -8.30 12.90
CA ARG A 230 26.30 -7.71 13.66
C ARG A 230 25.86 -8.58 14.84
N GLY A 231 25.95 -9.90 14.70
CA GLY A 231 25.83 -10.82 15.83
C GLY A 231 26.96 -10.59 16.84
N GLU A 232 28.19 -10.40 16.35
CA GLU A 232 29.36 -10.11 17.19
C GLU A 232 29.23 -8.76 17.93
N GLN A 233 28.66 -7.71 17.32
CA GLN A 233 28.42 -6.43 18.00
C GLN A 233 27.36 -6.50 19.11
N LEU A 234 26.28 -7.25 18.92
CA LEU A 234 25.24 -7.42 19.94
C LEU A 234 25.67 -8.39 21.04
N GLN A 235 26.44 -9.43 20.70
CA GLN A 235 26.98 -10.38 21.65
C GLN A 235 28.08 -9.72 22.51
N GLY A 236 28.92 -8.87 21.93
CA GLY A 236 29.88 -8.05 22.70
C GLY A 236 29.21 -7.09 23.69
N LEU A 237 28.06 -6.50 23.35
CA LEU A 237 27.29 -5.63 24.25
C LEU A 237 26.54 -6.39 25.36
N LEU A 238 26.26 -7.68 25.18
CA LEU A 238 25.60 -8.52 26.19
C LEU A 238 26.60 -9.25 27.07
N ASP A 239 27.80 -9.54 26.56
CA ASP A 239 28.90 -10.15 27.32
C ASP A 239 29.58 -9.13 28.26
N GLU A 240 29.49 -7.82 27.98
CA GLU A 240 30.02 -6.76 28.87
C GLU A 240 29.25 -6.67 30.21
N ASP A 241 27.97 -7.05 30.26
CA ASP A 241 27.17 -7.04 31.50
C ASP A 241 27.32 -8.33 32.34
N ALA A 242 27.99 -9.37 31.82
CA ALA A 242 28.09 -10.67 32.47
C ALA A 242 29.41 -10.89 33.26
N GLN A 243 30.33 -9.93 33.28
CA GLN A 243 31.65 -10.06 33.92
C GLN A 243 31.83 -9.30 35.25
N ASP A 244 30.80 -8.58 35.73
CA ASP A 244 30.89 -7.72 36.92
C ASP A 244 30.10 -8.25 38.15
N ASP A 245 30.00 -9.57 38.34
CA ASP A 245 29.52 -10.15 39.62
C ASP A 245 30.68 -10.86 40.37
N PRO A 246 31.19 -10.30 41.49
CA PRO A 246 32.29 -10.84 42.29
C PRO A 246 31.92 -11.99 43.24
#